data_AF-A0A3C1T4E1-F1
#
_entry.id   AF-A0A3C1T4E1-F1
#
_cell.length_a   1.000
_cell.length_b   1.000
_cell.length_c   1.000
_cell.angle_alpha   90.00
_cell.angle_beta   90.00
_cell.angle_gamma   90.00
#
_symmetry.space_group_name_H-M   'P 1'
#
loop_
_entity.id
_entity.type
_entity.pdbx_description
1 polymer ?
#
loop_
_entity_poly.entity_id
_entity_poly.type
_entity_poly.pdbx_seq_one_letter_code
_entity_poly.pdbx_strand_id
1 'polypeptide(L)'
;MTYRPTILNVSTGIFIVSCVVYAVVNYPILSANEGWGVVVMVGLTASALIPLLIDLLLQVFIKDKRAVNITGLVVVIIFALLYVTA
;
A
#
# COMPACT_ATOMS: atom_id res chain seq x y z
N MET A 1 8.47 5.74 -21.25
CA MET A 1 8.22 4.52 -20.45
C MET A 1 6.72 4.27 -20.45
N THR A 2 6.25 3.15 -20.98
CA THR A 2 4.82 2.81 -20.93
C THR A 2 4.52 2.31 -19.53
N TYR A 3 3.90 3.13 -18.69
CA TYR A 3 3.50 2.75 -17.33
C TYR A 3 2.51 1.59 -17.43
N ARG A 4 2.92 0.41 -16.95
CA ARG A 4 2.09 -0.79 -16.95
C ARG A 4 1.71 -1.08 -15.50
N PRO A 5 0.42 -1.10 -15.16
CA PRO A 5 0.00 -1.43 -13.80
C PRO A 5 0.42 -2.87 -13.47
N THR A 6 1.28 -3.02 -12.48
CA THR A 6 1.67 -4.31 -11.88
C THR A 6 0.67 -4.71 -10.81
N ILE A 7 0.69 -5.97 -10.37
CA ILE A 7 -0.15 -6.45 -9.27
C ILE A 7 0.10 -5.62 -8.00
N LEU A 8 1.37 -5.25 -7.74
CA LEU A 8 1.76 -4.45 -6.57
C LEU A 8 1.14 -3.04 -6.60
N ASN A 9 1.05 -2.44 -7.79
CA ASN A 9 0.43 -1.13 -7.95
C ASN A 9 -1.10 -1.19 -7.76
N VAL A 10 -1.75 -2.21 -8.34
CA VAL A 10 -3.20 -2.43 -8.15
C VAL A 10 -3.55 -2.71 -6.69
N SER A 11 -2.78 -3.58 -6.01
CA SER A 11 -3.00 -3.86 -4.59
C SER A 11 -2.76 -2.64 -3.70
N THR A 12 -1.76 -1.82 -4.03
CA THR A 12 -1.49 -0.57 -3.29
C THR A 12 -2.65 0.42 -3.48
N GLY A 13 -3.20 0.52 -4.69
CA GLY A 13 -4.39 1.32 -4.94
C GLY A 13 -5.60 0.87 -4.11
N ILE A 14 -5.86 -0.44 -4.08
CA ILE A 14 -6.95 -1.02 -3.24
C ILE A 14 -6.71 -0.72 -1.75
N PHE A 15 -5.46 -0.86 -1.28
CA PHE A 15 -5.10 -0.56 0.11
C PHE A 15 -5.35 0.91 0.46
N ILE A 16 -4.88 1.86 -0.36
CA ILE A 16 -5.10 3.30 -0.13
C ILE A 16 -6.59 3.63 -0.09
N VAL A 17 -7.37 3.11 -1.05
CA VAL A 17 -8.83 3.31 -1.07
C VAL A 17 -9.47 2.74 0.20
N SER A 18 -9.03 1.56 0.65
CA SER A 18 -9.54 0.93 1.87
C SER A 18 -9.24 1.76 3.11
N CYS A 19 -8.02 2.29 3.23
CA CYS A 19 -7.63 3.21 4.31
C CYS A 19 -8.48 4.49 4.33
N VAL A 20 -8.70 5.09 3.16
CA VAL A 20 -9.53 6.31 3.03
C VAL A 20 -10.99 6.01 3.40
N VAL A 21 -11.58 4.94 2.87
CA VAL A 21 -12.95 4.53 3.20
C VAL A 21 -13.09 4.27 4.70
N TYR A 22 -12.16 3.52 5.29
CA TYR A 22 -12.18 3.24 6.72
C TYR A 22 -12.06 4.51 7.57
N ALA A 23 -11.15 5.42 7.19
CA ALA A 23 -10.95 6.68 7.87
C ALA A 23 -12.18 7.59 7.82
N VAL A 24 -12.92 7.61 6.70
CA VAL A 24 -14.16 8.39 6.56
C VAL A 24 -15.30 7.77 7.36
N VAL A 25 -15.50 6.44 7.26
CA VAL A 25 -16.59 5.74 7.96
C VAL A 25 -16.42 5.80 9.48
N ASN A 26 -15.20 5.63 9.96
CA ASN A 26 -14.88 5.60 11.39
C ASN A 26 -14.33 6.94 11.91
N TYR A 27 -14.44 8.01 11.12
CA TYR A 27 -13.94 9.33 11.48
C TYR A 27 -14.27 9.76 12.92
N PRO A 28 -15.52 9.65 13.43
CA PRO A 28 -15.83 10.08 14.80
C PRO A 28 -15.03 9.31 15.88
N ILE A 29 -14.69 8.04 15.62
CA ILE A 29 -13.90 7.21 16.52
C ILE A 29 -12.42 7.56 16.38
N LEU A 30 -11.94 7.77 15.15
CA LEU A 30 -10.54 8.11 14.88
C LEU A 30 -10.17 9.52 15.35
N SER A 31 -11.12 10.45 15.28
CA SER A 31 -10.98 11.81 15.80
C SER A 31 -11.16 11.89 17.32
N ALA A 32 -11.62 10.81 17.95
CA ALA A 32 -11.67 10.73 19.41
C ALA A 32 -10.25 10.68 19.99
N ASN A 33 -10.11 11.01 21.28
CA ASN A 33 -8.82 11.07 21.97
C ASN A 33 -7.79 11.92 21.21
N GLU A 34 -8.08 13.21 21.04
CA GLU A 34 -7.16 14.20 20.43
C GLU A 34 -6.85 13.96 18.94
N GLY A 35 -7.48 12.97 18.30
CA GLY A 35 -7.32 12.71 16.87
C GLY A 35 -6.12 11.85 16.50
N TRP A 36 -5.51 11.15 17.47
CA TRP A 36 -4.39 10.24 17.21
C TRP A 36 -4.75 9.15 16.19
N GLY A 37 -6.01 8.70 16.14
CA GLY A 37 -6.47 7.72 15.15
C GLY A 37 -6.37 8.23 13.70
N VAL A 38 -6.63 9.53 13.49
CA VAL A 38 -6.46 10.17 12.17
C VAL A 38 -4.98 10.23 11.79
N VAL A 39 -4.10 10.59 12.74
CA VAL A 39 -2.65 10.63 12.51
C VAL A 39 -2.12 9.25 12.12
N VAL A 40 -2.56 8.20 12.81
CA VAL A 40 -2.19 6.81 12.48
C VAL A 40 -2.66 6.43 11.08
N MET A 41 -3.89 6.78 10.68
CA MET A 41 -4.37 6.51 9.31
C MET A 41 -3.58 7.25 8.23
N VAL A 42 -3.18 8.49 8.50
CA VAL A 42 -2.30 9.25 7.58
C VAL A 42 -0.94 8.57 7.47
N GLY A 43 -0.36 8.12 8.59
CA GLY A 43 0.88 7.34 8.60
C GLY A 43 0.75 6.01 7.83
N LEU A 44 -0.36 5.30 8.01
CA LEU A 44 -0.65 4.04 7.31
C LEU A 44 -0.78 4.28 5.80
N THR A 45 -1.48 5.34 5.41
CA THR A 45 -1.62 5.72 3.99
C THR A 45 -0.28 6.15 3.39
N ALA A 46 0.54 6.89 4.14
CA ALA A 46 1.88 7.28 3.70
C ALA A 46 2.82 6.07 3.56
N SER A 47 2.67 5.05 4.40
CA SER A 47 3.47 3.82 4.31
C SER A 47 3.19 3.02 3.01
N ALA A 48 2.02 3.22 2.39
CA ALA A 48 1.70 2.68 1.07
C ALA A 48 2.59 3.25 -0.06
N LEU A 49 3.30 4.36 0.16
CA LEU A 49 4.28 4.89 -0.80
C LEU A 49 5.52 3.99 -0.91
N ILE A 50 5.85 3.22 0.13
CA ILE A 50 7.00 2.30 0.15
C ILE A 50 6.86 1.20 -0.90
N PRO A 51 5.77 0.41 -0.94
CA PRO A 51 5.58 -0.60 -1.98
C PRO A 51 5.49 -0.01 -3.40
N LEU A 52 4.97 1.22 -3.56
CA LEU A 52 5.00 1.93 -4.85
C LEU A 52 6.42 2.25 -5.32
N LEU A 53 7.29 2.71 -4.43
CA LEU A 53 8.71 2.95 -4.74
C LEU A 53 9.43 1.64 -5.08
N ILE A 54 9.15 0.57 -4.34
CA ILE A 54 9.69 -0.77 -4.61
C ILE A 54 9.24 -1.27 -5.99
N ASP A 55 7.97 -1.08 -6.35
CA ASP A 55 7.45 -1.45 -7.67
C ASP A 55 8.16 -0.69 -8.79
N LEU A 56 8.37 0.62 -8.60
CA LEU A 56 9.06 1.45 -9.58
C LEU A 56 10.52 1.01 -9.76
N LEU A 57 11.22 0.70 -8.65
CA LEU A 57 12.57 0.14 -8.71
C LEU A 57 12.58 -1.22 -9.41
N LEU A 58 11.65 -2.13 -9.09
CA LEU A 58 11.55 -3.44 -9.74
C LEU A 58 11.34 -3.31 -11.25
N GLN A 59 10.47 -2.40 -11.70
CA GLN A 59 10.24 -2.15 -13.12
C GLN A 59 11.48 -1.58 -13.84
N VAL A 60 12.33 -0.82 -13.15
CA VAL A 60 13.58 -0.26 -13.71
C VAL A 60 14.67 -1.33 -13.80
N PHE A 61 14.82 -2.18 -12.77
CA PHE A 61 15.90 -3.18 -12.71
C PHE A 61 15.58 -4.48 -13.45
N ILE A 62 14.31 -4.86 -13.56
CA ILE A 62 13.90 -6.15 -14.14
C ILE A 62 13.14 -5.93 -15.45
N LYS A 63 13.76 -6.35 -16.57
CA LYS A 63 13.12 -6.32 -17.90
C LYS A 63 12.07 -7.41 -18.10
N ASP A 64 12.16 -8.52 -17.37
CA ASP A 64 11.24 -9.65 -17.50
C ASP A 64 9.92 -9.40 -16.74
N LYS A 65 8.82 -9.40 -17.49
CA LYS A 65 7.48 -9.09 -16.99
C LYS A 65 6.99 -10.12 -15.95
N ARG A 66 7.34 -11.40 -16.11
CA ARG A 66 6.89 -12.46 -15.19
C ARG A 66 7.62 -12.33 -13.86
N ALA A 67 8.91 -12.03 -13.91
CA ALA A 67 9.72 -11.84 -12.71
C ALA A 67 9.22 -10.65 -11.88
N VAL A 68 8.94 -9.48 -12.49
CA VAL A 68 8.39 -8.31 -11.76
C VAL A 68 7.08 -8.65 -11.06
N ASN A 69 6.18 -9.38 -11.74
CA ASN A 69 4.86 -9.68 -11.17
C ASN A 69 4.93 -10.71 -10.03
N ILE A 70 5.81 -11.72 -10.14
CA ILE A 70 6.05 -12.70 -9.07
C ILE A 70 6.67 -12.00 -7.86
N THR A 71 7.69 -11.17 -8.06
CA THR A 71 8.32 -10.43 -6.96
C THR A 71 7.34 -9.44 -6.33
N GLY A 72 6.53 -8.75 -7.14
CA GLY A 72 5.45 -7.89 -6.66
C GLY A 72 4.45 -8.65 -5.78
N LEU A 73 4.03 -9.85 -6.20
CA LEU A 73 3.13 -10.70 -5.40
C LEU A 73 3.75 -11.09 -4.04
N VAL A 74 5.03 -11.45 -4.01
CA VAL A 74 5.74 -11.78 -2.77
C VAL A 74 5.79 -10.57 -1.83
N VAL A 75 6.07 -9.38 -2.36
CA VAL A 75 6.07 -8.13 -1.57
C VAL A 75 4.70 -7.86 -0.98
N VAL A 76 3.61 -8.03 -1.76
CA VAL A 76 2.23 -7.86 -1.26
C VAL A 76 1.95 -8.82 -0.09
N ILE A 77 2.33 -10.09 -0.22
CA ILE A 77 2.08 -11.10 0.82
C ILE A 77 2.85 -10.74 2.11
N ILE A 78 4.11 -10.34 2.00
CA ILE A 78 4.93 -9.94 3.16
C ILE A 78 4.30 -8.73 3.86
N PHE A 79 3.89 -7.71 3.10
CA PHE A 79 3.24 -6.53 3.67
C PHE A 79 1.91 -6.87 4.32
N ALA A 80 1.08 -7.71 3.69
CA ALA A 80 -0.19 -8.16 4.26
C ALA A 80 0.02 -8.90 5.60
N LEU A 81 1.01 -9.80 5.68
CA LEU A 81 1.34 -10.47 6.93
C LEU A 81 1.80 -9.48 8.00
N LEU A 82 2.66 -8.52 7.63
CA LEU A 82 3.20 -7.54 8.56
C LEU A 82 2.10 -6.64 9.15
N TYR A 83 1.15 -6.16 8.34
CA TYR A 83 0.02 -5.35 8.82
C TYR A 83 -1.04 -6.16 9.58
N VAL A 84 -1.16 -7.47 9.34
CA VAL A 84 -2.07 -8.33 10.11
C VAL A 84 -1.51 -8.66 11.49
N THR A 85 -0.18 -8.72 11.63
CA THR A 85 0.49 -9.08 12.89
C THR A 85 0.94 -7.88 13.73
N ALA A 86 0.85 -6.66 13.20
CA ALA A 86 1.22 -5.41 13.88
C ALA A 86 -0.02 -4.74 14.51
#